data_AF-A0A952KE76-F1
#
_entry.id   AF-A0A952KE76-F1
#
_cell.length_a   1.000
_cell.length_b   1.000
_cell.length_c   1.000
_cell.angle_alpha   90.00
_cell.angle_beta   90.00
_cell.angle_gamma   90.00
#
_symmetry.space_group_name_H-M   'P 1'
#
loop_
_entity.id
_entity.type
_entity.pdbx_description
1 polymer ?
#
loop_
_entity_poly.entity_id
_entity_poly.type
_entity_poly.pdbx_seq_one_letter_code
_entity_poly.pdbx_strand_id
1 'polypeptide(L)'
;VAGNWDTKLPFLAANLKLIQQVQDLEHKARRQDVLVDEELIYAFYDQQLPAHVHSGASCEHWYKEESKKQPQLLLLTREELMRHEAAGITTQAFPKTLRMGGVDCAVTYLHEPGDARDGVTVDVPLFALNQVNEERCEWLVPGMLKDKVQALIKTLHQRPRSRLVPLPDTAARMTEQLVQPEVFGSGSLTDAVLKLVRDATSLDIKRNDMKLDMLPPHLFMNFRVVDEHGRQLGAGRNLGALKGELGSQARGAFQALAGLKNLAKAPATPASAPPDNSASNRPLAQAGHGSVAPEKIAPKAAERYTSWGFGELPELMEIRKGTQTLIGFPALIDLGDAVTIEVFDEPEAAAAKHRAGLRRLFSLQIKDALKYLEKNLPDLQKMATSYMLVGRAADNSGGGTLEELREQIIEVALDRAF
;
A
#
# COMPACT_ATOMS: atom_id res chain seq x y z
N VAL A 1 -12.87 -15.11 40.36
CA VAL A 1 -12.05 -15.15 39.13
C VAL A 1 -11.19 -16.41 39.10
N ALA A 2 -10.31 -16.64 40.07
CA ALA A 2 -9.42 -17.82 40.16
C ALA A 2 -10.08 -19.19 40.47
N GLY A 3 -11.40 -19.38 40.23
CA GLY A 3 -12.08 -20.68 40.40
C GLY A 3 -12.25 -21.23 41.84
N ASN A 4 -11.75 -20.54 42.86
CA ASN A 4 -11.71 -21.05 44.25
C ASN A 4 -12.99 -20.84 45.07
N TRP A 5 -14.10 -20.42 44.45
CA TRP A 5 -15.36 -20.16 45.14
C TRP A 5 -16.46 -21.07 44.59
N ASP A 6 -16.96 -21.95 45.45
CA ASP A 6 -18.09 -22.83 45.15
C ASP A 6 -19.40 -22.16 45.59
N THR A 7 -20.33 -21.96 44.65
CA THR A 7 -21.63 -21.33 44.90
C THR A 7 -22.69 -21.82 43.92
N LYS A 8 -23.97 -21.73 44.32
CA LYS A 8 -25.13 -22.12 43.51
C LYS A 8 -25.74 -20.96 42.71
N LEU A 9 -25.09 -19.80 42.69
CA LEU A 9 -25.60 -18.63 41.97
C LEU A 9 -25.59 -18.84 40.44
N PRO A 10 -26.69 -18.51 39.74
CA PRO A 10 -26.88 -18.87 38.34
C PRO A 10 -25.91 -18.14 37.38
N PHE A 11 -25.50 -16.91 37.70
CA PHE A 11 -24.61 -16.12 36.85
C PHE A 11 -23.23 -16.78 36.70
N LEU A 12 -22.70 -17.39 37.76
CA LEU A 12 -21.35 -17.95 37.75
C LEU A 12 -21.27 -19.16 36.81
N ALA A 13 -22.26 -20.06 36.88
CA ALA A 13 -22.35 -21.19 35.98
C ALA A 13 -22.54 -20.76 34.51
N ALA A 14 -23.36 -19.73 34.27
CA ALA A 14 -23.56 -19.16 32.94
C ALA A 14 -22.26 -18.53 32.38
N ASN A 15 -21.54 -17.76 33.19
CA ASN A 15 -20.29 -17.10 32.81
C ASN A 15 -19.16 -18.12 32.56
N LEU A 16 -19.00 -19.13 33.43
CA LEU A 16 -18.02 -20.19 33.22
C LEU A 16 -18.30 -20.97 31.93
N LYS A 17 -19.58 -21.26 31.65
CA LYS A 17 -19.99 -21.89 30.40
C LYS A 17 -19.69 -21.01 29.20
N LEU A 18 -19.94 -19.70 29.30
CA LEU A 18 -19.65 -18.75 28.21
C LEU A 18 -18.14 -18.61 27.96
N ILE A 19 -17.33 -18.52 29.02
CA ILE A 19 -15.87 -18.50 28.93
C ILE A 19 -15.38 -19.78 28.26
N GLN A 20 -15.87 -20.96 28.69
CA GLN A 20 -15.51 -22.23 28.05
C GLN A 20 -15.95 -22.28 26.58
N GLN A 21 -17.14 -21.77 26.25
CA GLN A 21 -17.61 -21.71 24.85
C GLN A 21 -16.76 -20.78 24.00
N VAL A 22 -16.32 -19.64 24.55
CA VAL A 22 -15.43 -18.68 23.88
C VAL A 22 -14.05 -19.33 23.68
N GLN A 23 -13.50 -19.99 24.70
CA GLN A 23 -12.26 -20.77 24.62
C GLN A 23 -12.35 -21.94 23.64
N ASP A 24 -13.46 -22.69 23.62
CA ASP A 24 -13.67 -23.78 22.68
C ASP A 24 -13.80 -23.25 21.23
N LEU A 25 -14.39 -22.07 21.05
CA LEU A 25 -14.44 -21.36 19.78
C LEU A 25 -13.07 -20.83 19.37
N GLU A 26 -12.24 -20.39 20.31
CA GLU A 26 -10.84 -20.00 20.09
C GLU A 26 -9.99 -21.20 19.69
N HIS A 27 -10.12 -22.33 20.38
CA HIS A 27 -9.44 -23.58 20.05
C HIS A 27 -9.85 -24.11 18.65
N LYS A 28 -11.13 -23.95 18.28
CA LYS A 28 -11.66 -24.38 16.97
C LYS A 28 -11.35 -23.40 15.84
N ALA A 29 -11.32 -22.10 16.11
CA ALA A 29 -10.98 -21.05 15.13
C ALA A 29 -9.49 -20.71 15.10
N ARG A 30 -8.70 -21.36 15.97
CA ARG A 30 -7.27 -21.17 16.23
C ARG A 30 -6.83 -19.70 16.31
N ARG A 31 -7.68 -18.75 16.70
CA ARG A 31 -7.28 -17.36 17.02
C ARG A 31 -6.73 -17.33 18.45
N GLN A 32 -5.40 -17.30 18.60
CA GLN A 32 -4.74 -17.19 19.89
C GLN A 32 -4.49 -15.72 20.32
N ASP A 33 -5.38 -14.80 19.92
CA ASP A 33 -5.35 -13.38 20.30
C ASP A 33 -6.62 -12.95 21.06
N VAL A 34 -7.38 -13.92 21.60
CA VAL A 34 -8.37 -13.65 22.63
C VAL A 34 -7.99 -14.42 23.88
N LEU A 35 -7.02 -13.91 24.66
CA LEU A 35 -6.88 -14.40 26.03
C LEU A 35 -8.05 -13.79 26.83
N VAL A 36 -8.96 -14.61 27.33
CA VAL A 36 -9.92 -14.12 28.33
C VAL A 36 -9.11 -13.56 29.50
N ASP A 37 -9.00 -12.23 29.56
CA ASP A 37 -8.16 -11.54 30.53
C ASP A 37 -8.80 -11.64 31.91
N GLU A 38 -8.12 -12.32 32.85
CA GLU A 38 -8.58 -12.45 34.23
C GLU A 38 -8.69 -11.07 34.91
N GLU A 39 -7.88 -10.08 34.52
CA GLU A 39 -7.95 -8.70 35.03
C GLU A 39 -9.21 -7.98 34.54
N LEU A 40 -9.65 -8.22 33.31
CA LEU A 40 -10.88 -7.64 32.76
C LEU A 40 -12.13 -8.25 33.41
N ILE A 41 -12.13 -9.57 33.61
CA ILE A 41 -13.19 -10.25 34.37
C ILE A 41 -13.23 -9.70 35.81
N TYR A 42 -12.06 -9.47 36.42
CA TYR A 42 -11.98 -8.86 37.74
C TYR A 42 -12.60 -7.47 37.76
N ALA A 43 -12.19 -6.58 36.86
CA ALA A 43 -12.69 -5.21 36.76
C ALA A 43 -14.21 -5.14 36.52
N PHE A 44 -14.75 -6.03 35.69
CA PHE A 44 -16.19 -6.15 35.45
C PHE A 44 -16.98 -6.44 36.72
N TYR A 45 -16.49 -7.37 37.55
CA TYR A 45 -17.15 -7.70 38.82
C TYR A 45 -16.95 -6.59 39.85
N ASP A 46 -15.76 -5.99 39.93
CA ASP A 46 -15.45 -4.90 40.87
C ASP A 46 -16.34 -3.67 40.65
N GLN A 47 -16.66 -3.35 39.40
CA GLN A 47 -17.56 -2.24 39.06
C GLN A 47 -19.01 -2.47 39.54
N GLN A 48 -19.45 -3.73 39.62
CA GLN A 48 -20.84 -4.07 39.92
C GLN A 48 -21.06 -4.49 41.38
N LEU A 49 -20.02 -4.98 42.06
CA LEU A 49 -20.10 -5.42 43.45
C LEU A 49 -20.03 -4.22 44.40
N PRO A 50 -21.02 -4.03 45.28
CA PRO A 50 -20.94 -2.99 46.30
C PRO A 50 -19.81 -3.23 47.30
N ALA A 51 -19.27 -2.16 47.86
CA ALA A 51 -18.16 -2.22 48.83
C ALA A 51 -18.44 -3.05 50.12
N HIS A 52 -19.70 -3.34 50.43
CA HIS A 52 -20.07 -4.18 51.59
C HIS A 52 -20.11 -5.69 51.26
N VAL A 53 -19.89 -6.08 50.01
CA VAL A 53 -19.84 -7.48 49.57
C VAL A 53 -18.38 -7.95 49.60
N HIS A 54 -18.02 -8.70 50.65
CA HIS A 54 -16.64 -9.11 50.90
C HIS A 54 -16.50 -10.62 51.25
N SER A 55 -17.58 -11.38 51.15
CA SER A 55 -17.62 -12.82 51.44
C SER A 55 -18.66 -13.53 50.57
N GLY A 56 -18.53 -14.85 50.40
CA GLY A 56 -19.53 -15.62 49.63
C GLY A 56 -20.96 -15.44 50.16
N ALA A 57 -21.14 -15.45 51.48
CA ALA A 57 -22.45 -15.28 52.13
C ALA A 57 -23.04 -13.87 51.92
N SER A 58 -22.22 -12.82 51.98
CA SER A 58 -22.67 -11.45 51.69
C SER A 58 -23.04 -11.27 50.22
N CYS A 59 -22.29 -11.90 49.31
CA CYS A 59 -22.58 -11.90 47.87
C CYS A 59 -23.90 -12.62 47.56
N GLU A 60 -24.15 -13.79 48.15
CA GLU A 60 -25.40 -14.53 47.94
C GLU A 60 -26.63 -13.76 48.43
N HIS A 61 -26.53 -13.11 49.59
CA HIS A 61 -27.61 -12.30 50.14
C HIS A 61 -27.93 -11.10 49.25
N TRP A 62 -26.90 -10.34 48.87
CA TRP A 62 -27.02 -9.18 48.00
C TRP A 62 -27.57 -9.57 46.61
N TYR A 63 -27.03 -10.63 45.99
CA TYR A 63 -27.45 -11.07 44.66
C TYR A 63 -28.92 -11.47 44.61
N LYS A 64 -29.45 -12.11 45.67
CA LYS A 64 -30.86 -12.53 45.74
C LYS A 64 -31.84 -11.36 45.71
N GLU A 65 -31.46 -10.22 46.27
CA GLU A 65 -32.26 -9.00 46.28
C GLU A 65 -32.14 -8.25 44.96
N GLU A 66 -30.91 -8.11 44.45
CA GLU A 66 -30.61 -7.25 43.32
C GLU A 66 -30.92 -7.92 41.96
N SER A 67 -30.78 -9.24 41.85
CA SER A 67 -31.16 -10.01 40.65
C SER A 67 -32.65 -9.91 40.30
N LYS A 68 -33.52 -9.63 41.29
CA LYS A 68 -34.95 -9.37 41.04
C LYS A 68 -35.20 -8.06 40.29
N LYS A 69 -34.32 -7.07 40.49
CA LYS A 69 -34.38 -5.77 39.83
C LYS A 69 -33.63 -5.80 38.50
N GLN A 70 -32.51 -6.53 38.44
CA GLN A 70 -31.65 -6.65 37.28
C GLN A 70 -31.44 -8.12 36.92
N PRO A 71 -32.25 -8.68 35.99
CA PRO A 71 -32.17 -10.10 35.63
C PRO A 71 -30.88 -10.49 34.90
N GLN A 72 -30.11 -9.52 34.39
CA GLN A 72 -28.81 -9.74 33.74
C GLN A 72 -27.60 -9.40 34.64
N LEU A 73 -27.82 -9.23 35.94
CA LEU A 73 -26.79 -8.83 36.89
C LEU A 73 -25.63 -9.84 36.92
N LEU A 74 -24.40 -9.30 36.86
CA LEU A 74 -23.14 -10.06 36.81
C LEU A 74 -23.02 -11.06 35.65
N LEU A 75 -23.86 -11.00 34.61
CA LEU A 75 -23.69 -11.85 33.42
C LEU A 75 -22.72 -11.20 32.42
N LEU A 76 -21.69 -11.95 32.04
CA LEU A 76 -20.77 -11.55 30.99
C LEU A 76 -21.42 -11.75 29.63
N THR A 77 -21.13 -10.86 28.68
CA THR A 77 -21.49 -11.04 27.27
C THR A 77 -20.31 -11.53 26.44
N ARG A 78 -20.62 -12.18 25.32
CA ARG A 78 -19.59 -12.64 24.36
C ARG A 78 -18.75 -11.48 23.83
N GLU A 79 -19.35 -10.32 23.63
CA GLU A 79 -18.64 -9.13 23.17
C GLU A 79 -17.67 -8.60 24.22
N GLU A 80 -18.03 -8.60 25.50
CA GLU A 80 -17.15 -8.17 26.60
C GLU A 80 -15.95 -9.11 26.79
N LEU A 81 -16.17 -10.43 26.67
CA LEU A 81 -15.08 -11.42 26.73
C LEU A 81 -14.13 -11.34 25.54
N MET A 82 -14.61 -10.89 24.37
CA MET A 82 -13.78 -10.71 23.17
C MET A 82 -13.14 -9.32 23.07
N ARG A 83 -13.50 -8.39 23.96
CA ARG A 83 -12.92 -7.04 24.01
C ARG A 83 -11.64 -7.10 24.84
N HIS A 84 -10.52 -7.45 24.21
CA HIS A 84 -9.22 -7.02 24.74
C HIS A 84 -9.26 -5.50 24.82
N GLU A 85 -8.78 -4.97 25.94
CA GLU A 85 -8.93 -3.58 26.31
C GLU A 85 -8.70 -2.61 25.14
N ALA A 86 -9.65 -1.67 25.06
CA ALA A 86 -9.85 -0.65 24.05
C ALA A 86 -10.16 -1.16 22.63
N ALA A 87 -11.43 -1.02 22.24
CA ALA A 87 -11.89 -1.05 20.85
C ALA A 87 -11.08 -0.13 19.89
N GLY A 88 -10.23 0.77 20.42
CA GLY A 88 -9.25 1.56 19.67
C GLY A 88 -7.85 0.94 19.52
N ILE A 89 -7.34 0.16 20.49
CA ILE A 89 -5.95 -0.34 20.48
C ILE A 89 -5.83 -1.63 19.66
N THR A 90 -6.75 -2.57 19.82
CA THR A 90 -6.79 -3.80 19.00
C THR A 90 -7.09 -3.52 17.52
N THR A 91 -7.93 -2.52 17.23
CA THR A 91 -8.19 -2.09 15.85
C THR A 91 -6.96 -1.44 15.21
N GLN A 92 -6.11 -0.77 15.98
CA GLN A 92 -4.83 -0.24 15.49
C GLN A 92 -3.78 -1.35 15.29
N ALA A 93 -3.77 -2.34 16.17
CA ALA A 93 -2.86 -3.49 16.08
C ALA A 93 -3.23 -4.44 14.93
N PHE A 94 -4.52 -4.67 14.69
CA PHE A 94 -5.08 -5.54 13.67
C PHE A 94 -6.12 -4.78 12.82
N PRO A 95 -5.68 -3.85 11.96
CA PRO A 95 -6.58 -3.02 11.18
C PRO A 95 -7.37 -3.84 10.16
N LYS A 96 -8.62 -3.45 9.91
CA LYS A 96 -9.46 -4.06 8.86
C LYS A 96 -9.03 -3.65 7.45
N THR A 97 -8.29 -2.55 7.34
CA THR A 97 -7.79 -1.99 6.09
C THR A 97 -6.33 -1.55 6.23
N LEU A 98 -5.53 -1.75 5.20
CA LEU A 98 -4.15 -1.31 5.10
C LEU A 98 -3.99 -0.44 3.86
N ARG A 99 -3.35 0.72 4.01
CA ARG A 99 -3.08 1.58 2.85
C ARG A 99 -1.87 1.05 2.07
N MET A 100 -2.08 0.63 0.83
CA MET A 100 -1.04 0.12 -0.07
C MET A 100 -1.25 0.68 -1.48
N GLY A 101 -0.17 1.07 -2.15
CA GLY A 101 -0.28 1.65 -3.50
C GLY A 101 -1.25 2.84 -3.57
N GLY A 102 -1.28 3.66 -2.51
CA GLY A 102 -2.17 4.81 -2.41
C GLY A 102 -3.62 4.51 -2.00
N VAL A 103 -4.06 3.25 -2.00
CA VAL A 103 -5.46 2.85 -1.72
C VAL A 103 -5.65 2.02 -0.46
N ASP A 104 -6.86 2.04 0.09
CA ASP A 104 -7.22 1.21 1.24
C ASP A 104 -7.57 -0.21 0.78
N CYS A 105 -6.71 -1.15 1.16
CA CYS A 105 -6.85 -2.58 0.87
C CYS A 105 -7.49 -3.28 2.07
N ALA A 106 -8.47 -4.17 1.82
CA ALA A 106 -9.08 -4.96 2.88
C ALA A 106 -8.10 -6.01 3.43
N VAL A 107 -8.15 -6.25 4.74
CA VAL A 107 -7.24 -7.17 5.44
C VAL A 107 -8.04 -8.27 6.11
N THR A 108 -7.63 -9.52 5.89
CA THR A 108 -8.21 -10.71 6.51
C THR A 108 -7.14 -11.42 7.32
N TYR A 109 -7.50 -11.87 8.52
CA TYR A 109 -6.62 -12.60 9.43
C TYR A 109 -7.12 -14.02 9.60
N LEU A 110 -6.25 -14.99 9.31
CA LEU A 110 -6.48 -16.40 9.55
C LEU A 110 -5.34 -16.91 10.43
N HIS A 111 -5.66 -17.64 11.49
CA HIS A 111 -4.66 -18.35 12.26
C HIS A 111 -4.99 -19.83 12.16
N GLU A 112 -4.38 -20.51 11.19
CA GLU A 112 -4.60 -21.92 10.94
C GLU A 112 -3.29 -22.56 10.46
N PRO A 113 -2.45 -23.06 11.39
CA PRO A 113 -1.16 -23.63 11.05
C PRO A 113 -1.30 -24.73 10.00
N GLY A 114 -0.64 -24.54 8.85
CA GLY A 114 -0.69 -25.45 7.70
C GLY A 114 -1.65 -25.02 6.58
N ASP A 115 -2.58 -24.08 6.82
CA ASP A 115 -3.35 -23.45 5.74
C ASP A 115 -2.43 -22.50 4.95
N ALA A 116 -2.56 -22.52 3.63
CA ALA A 116 -1.77 -21.65 2.75
C ALA A 116 -2.05 -20.15 2.97
N ARG A 117 -3.15 -19.77 3.62
CA ARG A 117 -3.56 -18.39 3.91
C ARG A 117 -3.31 -17.99 5.36
N ASP A 118 -2.69 -18.87 6.15
CA ASP A 118 -2.32 -18.60 7.55
C ASP A 118 -1.53 -17.28 7.67
N GLY A 119 -1.85 -16.52 8.70
CA GLY A 119 -1.38 -15.15 8.92
C GLY A 119 -2.30 -14.06 8.36
N VAL A 120 -1.69 -13.00 7.86
CA VAL A 120 -2.40 -11.84 7.30
C VAL A 120 -2.49 -11.92 5.78
N THR A 121 -3.71 -11.81 5.25
CA THR A 121 -3.97 -11.69 3.81
C THR A 121 -4.50 -10.30 3.48
N VAL A 122 -3.90 -9.65 2.50
CA VAL A 122 -4.30 -8.31 2.03
C VAL A 122 -4.88 -8.41 0.62
N ASP A 123 -6.06 -7.85 0.44
CA ASP A 123 -6.74 -7.77 -0.84
C ASP A 123 -6.24 -6.54 -1.60
N VAL A 124 -5.38 -6.78 -2.58
CA VAL A 124 -4.77 -5.72 -3.39
C VAL A 124 -5.56 -5.58 -4.70
N PRO A 125 -6.20 -4.44 -4.97
CA PRO A 125 -6.83 -4.20 -6.25
C PRO A 125 -5.81 -4.25 -7.39
N LEU A 126 -6.16 -4.88 -8.51
CA LEU A 126 -5.26 -5.09 -9.66
C LEU A 126 -4.57 -3.79 -10.10
N PHE A 127 -5.31 -2.68 -10.18
CA PHE A 127 -4.78 -1.38 -10.61
C PHE A 127 -3.73 -0.77 -9.64
N ALA A 128 -3.68 -1.21 -8.38
CA ALA A 128 -2.76 -0.70 -7.37
C ALA A 128 -1.53 -1.60 -7.21
N LEU A 129 -1.53 -2.78 -7.83
CA LEU A 129 -0.53 -3.84 -7.62
C LEU A 129 0.91 -3.33 -7.80
N ASN A 130 1.19 -2.63 -8.90
CA ASN A 130 2.55 -2.17 -9.21
C ASN A 130 3.05 -1.11 -8.20
N GLN A 131 2.14 -0.34 -7.63
CA GLN A 131 2.43 0.71 -6.64
C GLN A 131 2.64 0.18 -5.22
N VAL A 132 2.38 -1.11 -4.95
CA VAL A 132 2.59 -1.68 -3.62
C VAL A 132 4.09 -1.77 -3.33
N ASN A 133 4.53 -1.14 -2.23
CA ASN A 133 5.91 -1.18 -1.77
C ASN A 133 6.18 -2.51 -1.03
N GLU A 134 7.17 -3.28 -1.50
CA GLU A 134 7.58 -4.56 -0.91
C GLU A 134 8.15 -4.40 0.50
N GLU A 135 9.00 -3.39 0.73
CA GLU A 135 9.61 -3.13 2.03
C GLU A 135 8.54 -2.84 3.08
N ARG A 136 7.53 -2.04 2.73
CA ARG A 136 6.40 -1.77 3.64
C ARG A 136 5.69 -3.06 4.05
N CYS A 137 5.55 -4.01 3.13
CA CYS A 137 4.88 -5.27 3.40
C CYS A 137 5.67 -6.19 4.34
N GLU A 138 6.99 -6.00 4.47
CA GLU A 138 7.81 -6.73 5.45
C GLU A 138 7.33 -6.51 6.89
N TRP A 139 6.76 -5.34 7.19
CA TRP A 139 6.34 -4.95 8.54
C TRP A 139 5.02 -5.56 8.99
N LEU A 140 4.30 -6.28 8.12
CA LEU A 140 2.97 -6.81 8.40
C LEU A 140 2.02 -5.72 8.95
N VAL A 141 1.34 -6.04 10.05
CA VAL A 141 0.53 -5.15 10.90
C VAL A 141 1.17 -5.06 12.29
N PRO A 142 0.91 -3.98 13.06
CA PRO A 142 1.58 -3.78 14.35
C PRO A 142 1.39 -4.95 15.32
N GLY A 143 0.20 -5.57 15.34
CA GLY A 143 -0.12 -6.70 16.22
C GLY A 143 0.71 -7.96 15.96
N MET A 144 1.20 -8.17 14.73
CA MET A 144 2.02 -9.33 14.37
C MET A 144 3.52 -9.06 14.43
N LEU A 145 3.92 -7.80 14.69
CA LEU A 145 5.31 -7.39 14.54
C LEU A 145 6.22 -8.03 15.61
N LYS A 146 5.72 -8.17 16.85
CA LYS A 146 6.46 -8.81 17.94
C LYS A 146 6.92 -10.22 17.60
N ASP A 147 6.01 -11.05 17.09
CA ASP A 147 6.31 -12.44 16.74
C ASP A 147 7.29 -12.52 15.58
N LYS A 148 7.14 -11.62 14.58
CA LYS A 148 8.09 -11.51 13.48
C LYS A 148 9.48 -11.11 13.95
N VAL A 149 9.59 -10.08 14.79
CA VAL A 149 10.87 -9.63 15.37
C VAL A 149 11.51 -10.73 16.20
N GLN A 150 10.73 -11.41 17.06
CA GLN A 150 11.21 -12.53 17.87
C GLN A 150 11.73 -13.69 17.00
N ALA A 151 10.99 -14.06 15.95
CA ALA A 151 11.41 -15.11 15.02
C ALA A 151 12.70 -14.71 14.29
N LEU A 152 12.78 -13.46 13.82
CA LEU A 152 13.96 -12.91 13.16
C LEU A 152 15.22 -12.98 14.06
N ILE A 153 15.16 -12.45 15.29
CA ILE A 153 16.32 -12.49 16.19
C ILE A 153 16.69 -13.91 16.63
N LYS A 154 15.74 -14.86 16.60
CA LYS A 154 16.00 -16.27 16.88
C LYS A 154 16.87 -16.93 15.78
N THR A 155 16.80 -16.43 14.55
CA THR A 155 17.60 -16.94 13.41
C THR A 155 19.08 -16.56 13.48
N LEU A 156 19.42 -15.53 14.28
CA LEU A 156 20.80 -15.09 14.46
C LEU A 156 21.68 -16.22 14.99
N HIS A 157 22.97 -16.18 14.61
CA HIS A 157 23.96 -17.09 15.15
C HIS A 157 24.14 -16.91 16.67
N GLN A 158 24.77 -17.88 17.33
CA GLN A 158 24.77 -18.02 18.79
C GLN A 158 25.25 -16.77 19.54
N ARG A 159 26.27 -16.06 19.02
CA ARG A 159 26.96 -14.97 19.72
C ARG A 159 26.11 -13.70 19.91
N PRO A 160 25.43 -13.15 18.89
CA PRO A 160 24.43 -12.09 19.08
C PRO A 160 23.23 -12.60 19.88
N ARG A 161 22.72 -13.80 19.54
CA ARG A 161 21.48 -14.32 20.13
C ARG A 161 21.56 -14.48 21.65
N SER A 162 22.70 -14.90 22.19
CA SER A 162 22.87 -15.05 23.64
C SER A 162 22.83 -13.72 24.40
N ARG A 163 23.20 -12.60 23.76
CA ARG A 163 23.12 -11.24 24.34
C ARG A 163 21.70 -10.67 24.33
N LEU A 164 20.78 -11.27 23.57
CA LEU A 164 19.39 -10.83 23.45
C LEU A 164 18.44 -11.64 24.36
N VAL A 165 18.94 -12.62 25.12
CA VAL A 165 18.12 -13.43 26.03
C VAL A 165 17.75 -12.60 27.27
N PRO A 166 16.48 -12.60 27.71
CA PRO A 166 15.33 -13.34 27.15
C PRO A 166 14.81 -12.78 25.81
N LEU A 167 14.66 -13.65 24.81
CA LEU A 167 14.22 -13.25 23.46
C LEU A 167 12.82 -12.62 23.43
N PRO A 168 11.82 -13.12 24.17
CA PRO A 168 10.49 -12.49 24.19
C PRO A 168 10.52 -11.05 24.69
N ASP A 169 11.27 -10.78 25.76
CA ASP A 169 11.38 -9.45 26.36
C ASP A 169 12.12 -8.50 25.43
N THR A 170 13.21 -8.96 24.83
CA THR A 170 13.97 -8.16 23.87
C THR A 170 13.14 -7.87 22.62
N ALA A 171 12.38 -8.83 22.11
CA ALA A 171 11.47 -8.61 20.99
C ALA A 171 10.36 -7.61 21.32
N ALA A 172 9.80 -7.65 22.54
CA ALA A 172 8.82 -6.67 23.00
C ALA A 172 9.41 -5.25 23.00
N ARG A 173 10.57 -5.03 23.64
CA ARG A 173 11.25 -3.72 23.66
C ARG A 173 11.61 -3.19 22.26
N MET A 174 12.06 -4.07 21.36
CA MET A 174 12.35 -3.67 19.98
C MET A 174 11.08 -3.29 19.23
N THR A 175 9.99 -4.04 19.43
CA THR A 175 8.70 -3.77 18.77
C THR A 175 8.10 -2.43 19.22
N GLU A 176 8.23 -2.06 20.50
CA GLU A 176 7.79 -0.75 21.00
C GLU A 176 8.44 0.43 20.26
N GLN A 177 9.70 0.27 19.84
CA GLN A 177 10.41 1.28 19.04
C GLN A 177 9.99 1.24 17.56
N LEU A 178 9.73 0.04 17.03
CA LEU A 178 9.37 -0.16 15.62
C LEU A 178 7.94 0.25 15.29
N VAL A 179 7.01 0.20 16.26
CA VAL A 179 5.60 0.60 16.08
C VAL A 179 5.42 2.12 16.14
N GLN A 180 6.46 2.88 16.50
CA GLN A 180 6.40 4.34 16.50
C GLN A 180 6.04 4.88 15.10
N PRO A 181 5.15 5.89 14.98
CA PRO A 181 4.64 6.36 13.67
C PRO A 181 5.72 6.78 12.67
N GLU A 182 6.86 7.28 13.15
CA GLU A 182 7.96 7.75 12.31
C GLU A 182 8.84 6.60 11.75
N VAL A 183 8.77 5.43 12.37
CA VAL A 183 9.58 4.25 12.05
C VAL A 183 8.75 3.20 11.33
N PHE A 184 7.51 3.00 11.78
CA PHE A 184 6.67 1.90 11.32
C PHE A 184 6.42 1.95 9.82
N GLY A 185 6.83 0.89 9.12
CA GLY A 185 6.60 0.75 7.68
C GLY A 185 7.52 1.60 6.80
N SER A 186 8.53 2.25 7.38
CA SER A 186 9.55 3.01 6.65
C SER A 186 10.77 2.12 6.36
N GLY A 187 11.09 1.95 5.08
CA GLY A 187 12.20 1.11 4.63
C GLY A 187 12.02 -0.38 4.96
N SER A 188 13.10 -1.15 4.85
CA SER A 188 13.11 -2.58 5.17
C SER A 188 13.01 -2.85 6.69
N LEU A 189 12.10 -3.74 7.09
CA LEU A 189 12.00 -4.22 8.47
C LEU A 189 13.31 -4.89 8.91
N THR A 190 13.93 -5.64 8.00
CA THR A 190 15.18 -6.36 8.28
C THR A 190 16.27 -5.39 8.70
N ASP A 191 16.43 -4.28 7.98
CA ASP A 191 17.45 -3.27 8.31
C ASP A 191 17.13 -2.53 9.62
N ALA A 192 15.85 -2.25 9.87
CA ALA A 192 15.40 -1.66 11.13
C ALA A 192 15.70 -2.57 12.34
N VAL A 193 15.40 -3.86 12.24
CA VAL A 193 15.72 -4.85 13.29
C VAL A 193 17.23 -5.01 13.44
N LEU A 194 18.00 -5.08 12.34
CA LEU A 194 19.46 -5.16 12.39
C LEU A 194 20.06 -3.99 13.15
N LYS A 195 19.57 -2.78 12.91
CA LYS A 195 20.02 -1.58 13.63
C LYS A 195 19.80 -1.75 15.14
N LEU A 196 18.59 -2.12 15.57
CA LEU A 196 18.28 -2.34 16.98
C LEU A 196 19.11 -3.45 17.62
N VAL A 197 19.40 -4.53 16.89
CA VAL A 197 20.25 -5.61 17.39
C VAL A 197 21.71 -5.17 17.51
N ARG A 198 22.24 -4.40 16.56
CA ARG A 198 23.58 -3.82 16.66
C ARG A 198 23.70 -2.89 17.86
N ASP A 199 22.70 -2.02 18.08
CA ASP A 199 22.67 -1.10 19.21
C ASP A 199 22.63 -1.86 20.54
N ALA A 200 21.81 -2.92 20.64
CA ALA A 200 21.68 -3.73 21.85
C ALA A 200 22.89 -4.63 22.15
N THR A 201 23.62 -5.08 21.11
CA THR A 201 24.71 -6.06 21.27
C THR A 201 26.11 -5.49 21.09
N SER A 202 26.23 -4.32 20.46
CA SER A 202 27.50 -3.72 20.02
C SER A 202 28.37 -4.67 19.17
N LEU A 203 27.72 -5.56 18.41
CA LEU A 203 28.36 -6.47 17.47
C LEU A 203 28.11 -5.99 16.04
N ASP A 204 29.09 -6.21 15.16
CA ASP A 204 28.88 -6.05 13.71
C ASP A 204 28.05 -7.24 13.19
N ILE A 205 26.80 -6.98 12.84
CA ILE A 205 25.83 -7.97 12.36
C ILE A 205 25.41 -7.55 10.97
N LYS A 206 25.52 -8.45 10.00
CA LYS A 206 25.20 -8.22 8.59
C LYS A 206 23.81 -8.75 8.27
N ARG A 207 23.25 -8.31 7.13
CA ARG A 207 21.92 -8.75 6.68
C ARG A 207 21.81 -10.26 6.53
N ASN A 208 22.87 -10.91 6.04
CA ASN A 208 22.91 -12.37 5.86
C ASN A 208 22.98 -13.16 7.17
N ASP A 209 23.20 -12.51 8.31
CA ASP A 209 23.16 -13.17 9.62
C ASP A 209 21.72 -13.44 10.08
N MET A 210 20.74 -12.74 9.50
CA MET A 210 19.31 -12.97 9.69
C MET A 210 18.75 -13.82 8.55
N LYS A 211 18.19 -14.98 8.89
CA LYS A 211 17.76 -15.99 7.91
C LYS A 211 16.26 -15.92 7.70
N LEU A 212 15.83 -15.10 6.75
CA LEU A 212 14.40 -14.94 6.41
C LEU A 212 13.76 -16.27 5.97
N ASP A 213 14.49 -17.12 5.29
CA ASP A 213 14.06 -18.46 4.86
C ASP A 213 13.68 -19.41 6.01
N MET A 214 14.16 -19.13 7.23
CA MET A 214 13.82 -19.92 8.43
C MET A 214 12.55 -19.44 9.14
N LEU A 215 11.91 -18.36 8.68
CA LEU A 215 10.68 -17.86 9.29
C LEU A 215 9.47 -18.70 8.86
N PRO A 216 8.52 -18.95 9.78
CA PRO A 216 7.23 -19.52 9.43
C PRO A 216 6.48 -18.71 8.36
N PRO A 217 5.75 -19.35 7.44
CA PRO A 217 5.03 -18.66 6.37
C PRO A 217 4.02 -17.58 6.84
N HIS A 218 3.38 -17.75 8.00
CA HIS A 218 2.42 -16.78 8.53
C HIS A 218 3.05 -15.46 8.99
N LEU A 219 4.39 -15.40 9.10
CA LEU A 219 5.14 -14.16 9.37
C LEU A 219 5.50 -13.40 8.08
N PHE A 220 4.98 -13.84 6.94
CA PHE A 220 5.03 -13.14 5.67
C PHE A 220 3.61 -12.77 5.25
N MET A 221 3.47 -11.55 4.75
CA MET A 221 2.20 -11.05 4.26
C MET A 221 1.76 -11.86 3.05
N ASN A 222 0.53 -12.33 3.08
CA ASN A 222 -0.10 -12.96 1.94
C ASN A 222 -0.88 -11.90 1.15
N PHE A 223 -0.80 -11.95 -0.16
CA PHE A 223 -1.50 -11.03 -1.05
C PHE A 223 -2.55 -11.79 -1.83
N ARG A 224 -3.72 -11.19 -1.98
CA ARG A 224 -4.77 -11.65 -2.89
C ARG A 224 -5.07 -10.51 -3.86
N VAL A 225 -4.68 -10.67 -5.12
CA VAL A 225 -4.94 -9.68 -6.16
C VAL A 225 -6.37 -9.85 -6.64
N VAL A 226 -7.16 -8.77 -6.59
CA VAL A 226 -8.58 -8.76 -6.95
C VAL A 226 -8.89 -7.80 -8.09
N ASP A 227 -9.89 -8.13 -8.90
CA ASP A 227 -10.43 -7.23 -9.92
C ASP A 227 -11.43 -6.21 -9.33
N GLU A 228 -12.05 -5.38 -10.18
CA GLU A 228 -13.04 -4.37 -9.79
C GLU A 228 -14.33 -4.98 -9.17
N HIS A 229 -14.57 -6.27 -9.39
CA HIS A 229 -15.73 -7.01 -8.88
C HIS A 229 -15.38 -7.86 -7.65
N GLY A 230 -14.15 -7.81 -7.15
CA GLY A 230 -13.67 -8.60 -6.02
C GLY A 230 -13.30 -10.04 -6.36
N ARG A 231 -13.22 -10.41 -7.65
CA ARG A 231 -12.76 -11.74 -8.07
C ARG A 231 -11.25 -11.84 -7.90
N GLN A 232 -10.79 -12.93 -7.33
CA GLN A 232 -9.36 -13.24 -7.21
C GLN A 232 -8.74 -13.57 -8.58
N LEU A 233 -7.67 -12.86 -8.92
CA LEU A 233 -6.85 -13.07 -10.12
C LEU A 233 -5.55 -13.82 -9.82
N GLY A 234 -4.99 -13.61 -8.63
CA GLY A 234 -3.78 -14.27 -8.15
C GLY A 234 -3.66 -14.17 -6.64
N ALA A 235 -2.90 -15.08 -6.01
CA ALA A 235 -2.62 -15.01 -4.60
C ALA A 235 -1.28 -15.64 -4.25
N GLY A 236 -0.61 -15.12 -3.23
CA GLY A 236 0.65 -15.66 -2.72
C GLY A 236 1.40 -14.68 -1.84
N ARG A 237 2.55 -15.12 -1.31
CA ARG A 237 3.42 -14.32 -0.43
C ARG A 237 4.57 -13.62 -1.14
N ASN A 238 4.77 -13.94 -2.42
CA ASN A 238 5.80 -13.32 -3.25
C ASN A 238 5.18 -12.21 -4.09
N LEU A 239 5.30 -10.96 -3.62
CA LEU A 239 4.76 -9.80 -4.33
C LEU A 239 5.45 -9.57 -5.68
N GLY A 240 6.78 -9.78 -5.77
CA GLY A 240 7.53 -9.67 -7.01
C GLY A 240 7.04 -10.64 -8.09
N ALA A 241 6.72 -11.89 -7.72
CA ALA A 241 6.14 -12.87 -8.63
C ALA A 241 4.75 -12.42 -9.12
N LEU A 242 3.88 -11.94 -8.22
CA LEU A 242 2.56 -11.42 -8.58
C LEU A 242 2.66 -10.20 -9.51
N LYS A 243 3.61 -9.29 -9.28
CA LYS A 243 3.89 -8.17 -10.19
C LYS A 243 4.40 -8.64 -11.55
N GLY A 244 5.26 -9.66 -11.58
CA GLY A 244 5.74 -10.25 -12.83
C GLY A 244 4.61 -10.87 -13.67
N GLU A 245 3.68 -11.57 -13.03
CA GLU A 245 2.56 -12.26 -13.69
C GLU A 245 1.42 -11.30 -14.11
N LEU A 246 1.05 -10.37 -13.22
CA LEU A 246 -0.15 -9.54 -13.38
C LEU A 246 0.16 -8.06 -13.69
N GLY A 247 1.43 -7.64 -13.70
CA GLY A 247 1.82 -6.23 -13.82
C GLY A 247 1.45 -5.56 -15.14
N SER A 248 1.35 -6.31 -16.25
CA SER A 248 0.83 -5.80 -17.53
C SER A 248 -0.67 -5.50 -17.47
N GLN A 249 -1.44 -6.39 -16.83
CA GLN A 249 -2.89 -6.20 -16.61
C GLN A 249 -3.14 -5.07 -15.61
N ALA A 250 -2.30 -4.96 -14.57
CA ALA A 250 -2.32 -3.88 -13.59
C ALA A 250 -2.13 -2.50 -14.25
N ARG A 251 -1.15 -2.36 -15.14
CA ARG A 251 -0.94 -1.14 -15.94
C ARG A 251 -2.17 -0.77 -16.77
N GLY A 252 -2.74 -1.74 -17.47
CA GLY A 252 -3.97 -1.53 -18.27
C GLY A 252 -5.15 -1.09 -17.40
N ALA A 253 -5.36 -1.73 -16.26
CA ALA A 253 -6.41 -1.37 -15.31
C ALA A 253 -6.21 0.03 -14.71
N PHE A 254 -4.97 0.40 -14.39
CA PHE A 254 -4.62 1.74 -13.91
C PHE A 254 -4.90 2.81 -14.98
N GLN A 255 -4.47 2.57 -16.23
CA GLN A 255 -4.72 3.48 -17.35
C GLN A 255 -6.21 3.65 -17.64
N ALA A 256 -6.99 2.57 -17.60
CA ALA A 256 -8.44 2.64 -17.75
C ALA A 256 -9.07 3.53 -16.66
N LEU A 257 -8.63 3.39 -15.40
CA LEU A 257 -9.08 4.24 -14.30
C LEU A 257 -8.68 5.70 -14.46
N ALA A 258 -7.46 5.97 -14.92
CA ALA A 258 -6.96 7.31 -15.19
C ALA A 258 -7.68 7.98 -16.38
N GLY A 259 -8.00 7.21 -17.43
CA GLY A 259 -8.66 7.69 -18.64
C GLY A 259 -10.17 7.91 -18.49
N LEU A 260 -10.83 7.23 -17.55
CA LEU A 260 -12.29 7.31 -17.31
C LEU A 260 -12.77 8.62 -16.64
N LYS A 261 -11.94 9.65 -16.56
CA LYS A 261 -12.30 10.97 -15.99
C LYS A 261 -13.29 11.79 -16.84
N ASN A 262 -13.82 11.24 -17.95
CA ASN A 262 -14.57 12.00 -18.97
C ASN A 262 -16.05 11.63 -19.21
N LEU A 263 -16.72 10.82 -18.37
CA LEU A 263 -18.17 10.54 -18.54
C LEU A 263 -19.10 11.27 -17.56
N ALA A 264 -18.60 12.23 -16.78
CA ALA A 264 -19.42 13.02 -15.85
C ALA A 264 -19.30 14.53 -16.10
N LYS A 265 -19.64 14.99 -17.31
CA LYS A 265 -20.21 16.34 -17.51
C LYS A 265 -20.97 16.41 -18.84
N ALA A 266 -22.23 16.01 -18.82
CA ALA A 266 -23.17 16.40 -19.87
C ALA A 266 -23.29 17.95 -19.86
N PRO A 267 -23.24 18.64 -21.01
CA PRO A 267 -23.50 20.07 -21.05
C PRO A 267 -25.00 20.30 -20.89
N ALA A 268 -25.38 20.97 -19.79
CA ALA A 268 -26.66 21.63 -19.72
C ALA A 268 -26.72 22.72 -20.80
N THR A 269 -27.79 22.69 -21.57
CA THR A 269 -28.19 23.64 -22.61
C THR A 269 -28.06 25.10 -22.15
N PRO A 270 -27.48 26.02 -22.95
CA PRO A 270 -27.55 27.44 -22.65
C PRO A 270 -28.89 28.00 -23.14
N ALA A 271 -29.75 28.40 -22.20
CA ALA A 271 -30.89 29.25 -22.50
C ALA A 271 -30.45 30.73 -22.48
N SER A 272 -30.75 31.39 -23.58
CA SER A 272 -30.63 32.81 -23.92
C SER A 272 -31.24 33.80 -22.91
N ALA A 273 -30.58 34.95 -22.69
CA ALA A 273 -31.05 36.35 -22.89
C ALA A 273 -30.05 37.38 -22.28
N PRO A 274 -30.15 38.72 -22.48
CA PRO A 274 -29.30 39.54 -23.36
C PRO A 274 -28.41 40.57 -22.60
N PRO A 275 -27.59 41.39 -23.30
CA PRO A 275 -26.54 42.20 -22.70
C PRO A 275 -27.04 43.58 -22.27
N ASP A 276 -26.47 44.13 -21.19
CA ASP A 276 -26.54 45.56 -20.91
C ASP A 276 -25.13 46.13 -20.68
N ASN A 277 -24.83 47.13 -21.50
CA ASN A 277 -23.63 47.96 -21.48
C ASN A 277 -23.77 49.04 -20.41
N SER A 278 -22.76 49.22 -19.56
CA SER A 278 -22.40 50.56 -19.08
C SER A 278 -20.96 50.60 -18.56
N ALA A 279 -20.23 51.58 -19.08
CA ALA A 279 -18.79 51.80 -18.94
C ALA A 279 -18.41 52.58 -17.67
N SER A 280 -17.09 52.61 -17.42
CA SER A 280 -16.33 53.58 -16.59
C SER A 280 -16.39 53.32 -15.07
N ASN A 281 -15.31 53.30 -14.27
CA ASN A 281 -14.10 54.13 -14.31
C ASN A 281 -12.93 53.49 -13.52
N ARG A 282 -11.68 53.80 -13.89
CA ARG A 282 -10.39 53.41 -13.23
C ARG A 282 -10.16 54.25 -11.92
N PRO A 283 -9.18 53.96 -11.00
CA PRO A 283 -7.74 53.89 -11.32
C PRO A 283 -6.89 52.80 -10.62
N LEU A 284 -5.68 52.64 -11.18
CA LEU A 284 -4.55 51.84 -10.69
C LEU A 284 -4.10 52.22 -9.28
N ALA A 285 -3.79 51.22 -8.44
CA ALA A 285 -2.66 51.28 -7.51
C ALA A 285 -2.17 49.88 -7.08
N GLN A 286 -0.88 49.67 -7.36
CA GLN A 286 0.12 48.90 -6.60
C GLN A 286 0.13 47.35 -6.63
N ALA A 287 1.22 46.90 -7.25
CA ALA A 287 1.82 45.58 -7.19
C ALA A 287 1.99 45.07 -5.75
N GLY A 288 1.50 43.86 -5.52
CA GLY A 288 1.95 42.97 -4.47
C GLY A 288 2.17 41.59 -5.10
N HIS A 289 3.37 41.03 -4.93
CA HIS A 289 3.72 39.67 -5.32
C HIS A 289 2.76 38.68 -4.65
N GLY A 290 1.71 38.28 -5.38
CA GLY A 290 0.87 37.14 -5.04
C GLY A 290 1.40 35.91 -5.76
N SER A 291 1.92 34.95 -5.00
CA SER A 291 2.23 33.59 -5.43
C SER A 291 1.09 33.06 -6.30
N VAL A 292 1.36 32.93 -7.60
CA VAL A 292 0.45 32.24 -8.52
C VAL A 292 0.62 30.77 -8.20
N ALA A 293 -0.39 30.19 -7.54
CA ALA A 293 -0.49 28.75 -7.39
C ALA A 293 -0.40 28.12 -8.79
N PRO A 294 0.46 27.11 -9.01
CA PRO A 294 0.57 26.50 -10.32
C PRO A 294 -0.79 25.90 -10.68
N GLU A 295 -1.28 26.30 -11.87
CA GLU A 295 -2.49 25.78 -12.47
C GLU A 295 -2.36 24.26 -12.56
N LYS A 296 -3.11 23.53 -11.72
CA LYS A 296 -3.07 22.07 -11.70
C LYS A 296 -3.54 21.56 -13.06
N ILE A 297 -2.60 21.01 -13.84
CA ILE A 297 -2.93 20.25 -15.04
C ILE A 297 -3.83 19.08 -14.63
N ALA A 298 -5.10 19.16 -15.01
CA ALA A 298 -5.95 18.00 -15.10
C ALA A 298 -5.80 17.46 -16.53
N PRO A 299 -5.11 16.33 -16.75
CA PRO A 299 -5.04 15.76 -18.09
C PRO A 299 -6.47 15.43 -18.54
N LYS A 300 -6.89 16.02 -19.64
CA LYS A 300 -8.02 15.51 -20.42
C LYS A 300 -7.47 14.36 -21.25
N ALA A 301 -7.78 13.13 -20.86
CA ALA A 301 -7.41 11.96 -21.65
C ALA A 301 -7.96 12.13 -23.09
N ALA A 302 -7.08 11.89 -24.08
CA ALA A 302 -7.28 11.99 -25.54
C ALA A 302 -7.05 13.35 -26.24
N GLU A 303 -6.54 14.39 -25.58
CA GLU A 303 -6.09 15.60 -26.29
C GLU A 303 -4.70 15.36 -26.95
N ARG A 304 -4.60 15.68 -28.25
CA ARG A 304 -3.38 15.55 -29.05
C ARG A 304 -2.66 16.89 -29.11
N TYR A 305 -1.37 16.90 -28.78
CA TYR A 305 -0.55 18.10 -28.73
C TYR A 305 0.59 18.02 -29.75
N THR A 306 0.80 19.09 -30.50
CA THR A 306 1.93 19.24 -31.45
C THR A 306 2.96 20.28 -30.96
N SER A 307 2.63 21.00 -29.89
CA SER A 307 3.48 22.00 -29.22
C SER A 307 3.24 21.94 -27.71
N TRP A 308 4.18 22.48 -26.94
CA TRP A 308 4.04 22.60 -25.48
C TRP A 308 3.00 23.68 -25.13
N GLY A 309 1.76 23.26 -24.88
CA GLY A 309 0.62 24.16 -24.61
C GLY A 309 -0.26 23.77 -23.43
N PHE A 310 0.15 22.77 -22.66
CA PHE A 310 -0.63 22.16 -21.56
C PHE A 310 -0.16 22.58 -20.16
N GLY A 311 0.87 23.43 -20.05
CA GLY A 311 1.42 23.91 -18.77
C GLY A 311 2.59 23.05 -18.24
N GLU A 312 2.93 23.21 -16.96
CA GLU A 312 3.98 22.41 -16.29
C GLU A 312 3.47 21.03 -15.85
N LEU A 313 4.07 19.97 -16.39
CA LEU A 313 3.77 18.59 -16.01
C LEU A 313 4.32 18.31 -14.60
N PRO A 314 3.47 18.01 -13.59
CA PRO A 314 3.94 17.69 -12.25
C PRO A 314 4.61 16.32 -12.23
N GLU A 315 5.58 16.12 -11.33
CA GLU A 315 6.24 14.80 -11.15
C GLU A 315 5.28 13.73 -10.63
N LEU A 316 4.29 14.15 -9.84
CA LEU A 316 3.29 13.30 -9.19
C LEU A 316 1.91 13.89 -9.39
N MET A 317 0.94 13.07 -9.77
CA MET A 317 -0.45 13.47 -9.97
C MET A 317 -1.40 12.65 -9.12
N GLU A 318 -2.19 13.33 -8.30
CA GLU A 318 -3.30 12.71 -7.57
C GLU A 318 -4.54 12.59 -8.46
N ILE A 319 -4.96 11.36 -8.76
CA ILE A 319 -6.22 11.04 -9.42
C ILE A 319 -7.26 10.67 -8.36
N ARG A 320 -8.28 11.52 -8.18
CA ARG A 320 -9.44 11.21 -7.31
C ARG A 320 -10.58 10.61 -8.12
N LYS A 321 -11.05 9.42 -7.73
CA LYS A 321 -12.25 8.75 -8.27
C LYS A 321 -13.15 8.33 -7.11
N GLY A 322 -14.28 9.01 -6.92
CA GLY A 322 -15.16 8.75 -5.78
C GLY A 322 -14.45 8.97 -4.45
N THR A 323 -14.44 7.95 -3.57
CA THR A 323 -13.71 7.93 -2.29
C THR A 323 -12.24 7.53 -2.42
N GLN A 324 -11.79 7.08 -3.60
CA GLN A 324 -10.42 6.57 -3.81
C GLN A 324 -9.51 7.67 -4.38
N THR A 325 -8.29 7.74 -3.84
CA THR A 325 -7.23 8.68 -4.28
C THR A 325 -6.04 7.86 -4.75
N LEU A 326 -5.67 7.97 -6.01
CA LEU A 326 -4.54 7.30 -6.63
C LEU A 326 -3.43 8.31 -6.90
N ILE A 327 -2.18 7.87 -6.81
CA ILE A 327 -1.02 8.67 -7.22
C ILE A 327 -0.49 8.04 -8.52
N GLY A 328 -0.14 8.86 -9.49
CA GLY A 328 0.47 8.40 -10.73
C GLY A 328 1.43 9.40 -11.32
N PHE A 329 2.25 8.92 -12.25
CA PHE A 329 3.33 9.67 -12.88
C PHE A 329 2.91 10.03 -14.31
N PRO A 330 2.63 11.30 -14.62
CA PRO A 330 2.26 11.67 -15.97
C PRO A 330 3.45 11.63 -16.92
N ALA A 331 3.20 11.17 -18.14
CA ALA A 331 4.18 11.06 -19.19
C ALA A 331 3.61 11.51 -20.53
N LEU A 332 4.49 12.01 -21.41
CA LEU A 332 4.16 12.32 -22.79
C LEU A 332 4.33 11.05 -23.62
N ILE A 333 3.30 10.69 -24.37
CA ILE A 333 3.28 9.50 -25.22
C ILE A 333 3.40 9.94 -26.67
N ASP A 334 4.41 9.41 -27.35
CA ASP A 334 4.61 9.60 -28.79
C ASP A 334 3.49 8.89 -29.58
N LEU A 335 2.73 9.64 -30.37
CA LEU A 335 1.72 9.15 -31.30
C LEU A 335 2.19 9.21 -32.77
N GLY A 336 3.45 9.61 -33.01
CA GLY A 336 4.08 9.76 -34.32
C GLY A 336 3.99 11.19 -34.88
N ASP A 337 2.79 11.73 -35.02
CA ASP A 337 2.52 13.09 -35.52
C ASP A 337 2.10 14.08 -34.42
N ALA A 338 1.88 13.59 -33.21
CA ALA A 338 1.52 14.36 -32.02
C ALA A 338 2.00 13.62 -30.76
N VAL A 339 1.79 14.24 -29.60
CA VAL A 339 1.90 13.58 -28.30
C VAL A 339 0.59 13.66 -27.54
N THR A 340 0.35 12.73 -26.62
CA THR A 340 -0.72 12.81 -25.62
C THR A 340 -0.13 12.71 -24.22
N ILE A 341 -0.89 13.10 -23.20
CA ILE A 341 -0.51 12.90 -21.80
C ILE A 341 -1.25 11.69 -21.26
N GLU A 342 -0.51 10.72 -20.73
CA GLU A 342 -1.05 9.57 -20.02
C GLU A 342 -0.43 9.47 -18.63
N VAL A 343 -1.12 8.82 -17.69
CA VAL A 343 -0.63 8.62 -16.32
C VAL A 343 -0.26 7.16 -16.13
N PHE A 344 0.93 6.93 -15.60
CA PHE A 344 1.49 5.61 -15.30
C PHE A 344 1.52 5.37 -13.79
N ASP A 345 1.52 4.09 -13.42
CA ASP A 345 1.67 3.61 -12.05
C ASP A 345 3.14 3.44 -11.63
N GLU A 346 4.06 3.32 -12.59
CA GLU A 346 5.50 3.16 -12.37
C GLU A 346 6.31 4.39 -12.85
N PRO A 347 7.23 4.93 -12.02
CA PRO A 347 8.00 6.13 -12.37
C PRO A 347 8.99 5.88 -13.52
N GLU A 348 9.65 4.72 -13.54
CA GLU A 348 10.63 4.39 -14.59
C GLU A 348 9.95 4.23 -15.96
N ALA A 349 8.80 3.57 -16.00
CA ALA A 349 7.99 3.44 -17.22
C ALA A 349 7.51 4.80 -17.72
N ALA A 350 7.03 5.65 -16.80
CA ALA A 350 6.63 7.02 -17.09
C ALA A 350 7.80 7.82 -17.68
N ALA A 351 8.97 7.81 -17.03
CA ALA A 351 10.14 8.56 -17.46
C ALA A 351 10.64 8.11 -18.85
N ALA A 352 10.69 6.80 -19.11
CA ALA A 352 11.10 6.26 -20.41
C ALA A 352 10.14 6.71 -21.52
N LYS A 353 8.83 6.63 -21.29
CA LYS A 353 7.82 7.08 -22.26
C LYS A 353 7.85 8.60 -22.43
N HIS A 354 7.94 9.34 -21.32
CA HIS A 354 8.00 10.80 -21.31
C HIS A 354 9.19 11.31 -22.10
N ARG A 355 10.37 10.68 -21.99
CA ARG A 355 11.54 11.03 -22.80
C ARG A 355 11.28 10.87 -24.30
N ALA A 356 10.64 9.78 -24.73
CA ALA A 356 10.26 9.59 -26.12
C ALA A 356 9.23 10.63 -26.60
N GLY A 357 8.24 10.95 -25.76
CA GLY A 357 7.26 12.01 -26.05
C GLY A 357 7.88 13.41 -26.14
N LEU A 358 8.83 13.75 -25.26
CA LEU A 358 9.59 15.00 -25.34
C LEU A 358 10.37 15.09 -26.64
N ARG A 359 11.10 14.03 -27.01
CA ARG A 359 11.80 13.94 -28.29
C ARG A 359 10.86 14.20 -29.47
N ARG A 360 9.65 13.65 -29.43
CA ARG A 360 8.62 13.93 -30.45
C ARG A 360 8.19 15.39 -30.47
N LEU A 361 7.91 16.00 -29.33
CA LEU A 361 7.54 17.42 -29.28
C LEU A 361 8.65 18.30 -29.86
N PHE A 362 9.91 18.04 -29.49
CA PHE A 362 11.05 18.76 -30.07
C PHE A 362 11.13 18.54 -31.58
N SER A 363 11.03 17.30 -32.06
CA SER A 363 11.12 17.00 -33.49
C SER A 363 10.03 17.69 -34.31
N LEU A 364 8.81 17.83 -33.77
CA LEU A 364 7.73 18.57 -34.41
C LEU A 364 8.01 20.08 -34.51
N GLN A 365 8.68 20.68 -33.52
CA GLN A 365 9.05 22.10 -33.52
C GLN A 365 10.21 22.42 -34.46
N ILE A 366 11.15 21.49 -34.66
CA ILE A 366 12.33 21.67 -35.52
C ILE A 366 12.27 20.88 -36.83
N LYS A 367 11.06 20.56 -37.31
CA LYS A 367 10.82 19.72 -38.49
C LYS A 367 11.62 20.12 -39.74
N ASP A 368 11.82 21.41 -39.98
CA ASP A 368 12.52 21.90 -41.17
C ASP A 368 14.03 21.70 -41.05
N ALA A 369 14.58 21.87 -39.85
CA ALA A 369 15.98 21.56 -39.56
C ALA A 369 16.24 20.05 -39.67
N LEU A 370 15.32 19.21 -39.19
CA LEU A 370 15.43 17.76 -39.33
C LEU A 370 15.38 17.29 -40.78
N LYS A 371 14.46 17.83 -41.60
CA LYS A 371 14.42 17.56 -43.04
C LYS A 371 15.71 17.99 -43.76
N TYR A 372 16.31 19.08 -43.33
CA TYR A 372 17.61 19.50 -43.85
C TYR A 372 18.71 18.51 -43.47
N LEU A 373 18.73 18.08 -42.21
CA LEU A 373 19.71 17.13 -41.68
C LEU A 373 19.60 15.77 -42.38
N GLU A 374 18.38 15.24 -42.53
CA GLU A 374 18.07 14.00 -43.28
C GLU A 374 18.67 13.97 -44.68
N LYS A 375 18.62 15.10 -45.39
CA LYS A 375 19.13 15.24 -46.75
C LYS A 375 20.65 15.43 -46.82
N ASN A 376 21.25 15.92 -45.74
CA ASN A 376 22.65 16.34 -45.70
C ASN A 376 23.50 15.55 -44.69
N LEU A 377 23.08 14.32 -44.34
CA LEU A 377 23.86 13.45 -43.47
C LEU A 377 25.19 13.06 -44.15
N PRO A 378 26.34 13.43 -43.58
CA PRO A 378 27.64 13.14 -44.17
C PRO A 378 27.89 11.62 -44.19
N ASP A 379 28.44 11.14 -45.30
CA ASP A 379 28.83 9.73 -45.50
C ASP A 379 27.72 8.69 -45.26
N LEU A 380 26.44 9.07 -45.29
CA LEU A 380 25.30 8.18 -45.01
C LEU A 380 25.32 6.90 -45.87
N GLN A 381 25.61 7.03 -47.17
CA GLN A 381 25.68 5.88 -48.07
C GLN A 381 26.76 4.87 -47.64
N LYS A 382 27.94 5.36 -47.22
CA LYS A 382 29.04 4.49 -46.77
C LYS A 382 28.67 3.78 -45.47
N MET A 383 28.09 4.51 -44.51
CA MET A 383 27.63 3.93 -43.24
C MET A 383 26.52 2.89 -43.46
N ALA A 384 25.60 3.15 -44.38
CA ALA A 384 24.50 2.23 -44.69
C ALA A 384 24.98 0.92 -45.28
N THR A 385 26.03 0.92 -46.13
CA THR A 385 26.61 -0.32 -46.66
C THR A 385 27.12 -1.23 -45.54
N SER A 386 27.72 -0.64 -44.50
CA SER A 386 28.16 -1.38 -43.31
C SER A 386 26.98 -1.81 -42.43
N TYR A 387 25.98 -0.95 -42.26
CA TYR A 387 24.79 -1.23 -41.46
C TYR A 387 23.92 -2.36 -42.03
N MET A 388 23.84 -2.50 -43.35
CA MET A 388 23.15 -3.60 -44.03
C MET A 388 23.70 -4.99 -43.68
N LEU A 389 24.93 -5.08 -43.16
CA LEU A 389 25.52 -6.33 -42.69
C LEU A 389 25.15 -6.64 -41.23
N VAL A 390 24.67 -5.64 -40.47
CA VAL A 390 24.27 -5.80 -39.06
C VAL A 390 22.92 -6.52 -39.01
N GLY A 391 22.86 -7.66 -38.31
CA GLY A 391 21.64 -8.47 -38.19
C GLY A 391 21.30 -9.32 -39.42
N ARG A 392 22.23 -9.42 -40.39
CA ARG A 392 22.07 -10.24 -41.58
C ARG A 392 22.37 -11.71 -41.25
N ALA A 393 21.40 -12.58 -41.48
CA ALA A 393 21.53 -14.02 -41.30
C ALA A 393 22.25 -14.68 -42.50
N ALA A 394 22.73 -15.90 -42.30
CA ALA A 394 23.50 -16.66 -43.29
C ALA A 394 22.71 -17.00 -44.58
N ASP A 395 21.38 -16.93 -44.51
CA ASP A 395 20.45 -17.11 -45.64
C ASP A 395 20.19 -15.80 -46.40
N ASN A 396 20.95 -14.73 -46.12
CA ASN A 396 20.74 -13.37 -46.63
C ASN A 396 19.39 -12.75 -46.24
N SER A 397 18.68 -13.32 -45.27
CA SER A 397 17.52 -12.67 -44.66
C SER A 397 17.96 -11.75 -43.52
N GLY A 398 17.19 -10.69 -43.27
CA GLY A 398 17.55 -9.65 -42.31
C GLY A 398 18.64 -8.69 -42.81
N GLY A 399 19.08 -7.80 -41.92
CA GLY A 399 19.98 -6.68 -42.24
C GLY A 399 19.28 -5.34 -42.09
N GLY A 400 19.96 -4.37 -41.49
CA GLY A 400 19.42 -3.03 -41.29
C GLY A 400 19.30 -2.23 -42.60
N THR A 401 18.30 -1.38 -42.73
CA THR A 401 18.09 -0.56 -43.93
C THR A 401 18.75 0.81 -43.84
N LEU A 402 18.95 1.47 -44.99
CA LEU A 402 19.40 2.87 -45.05
C LEU A 402 18.42 3.81 -44.33
N GLU A 403 17.12 3.53 -44.42
CA GLU A 403 16.06 4.33 -43.77
C GLU A 403 16.12 4.17 -42.25
N GLU A 404 16.24 2.94 -41.75
CA GLU A 404 16.41 2.66 -40.32
C GLU A 404 17.68 3.30 -39.75
N LEU A 405 18.81 3.21 -40.47
CA LEU A 405 20.04 3.87 -40.03
C LEU A 405 19.87 5.38 -39.96
N ARG A 406 19.23 5.98 -40.98
CA ARG A 406 18.97 7.43 -41.01
C ARG A 406 18.13 7.84 -39.81
N GLU A 407 17.03 7.12 -39.57
CA GLU A 407 16.13 7.37 -38.45
C GLU A 407 16.88 7.26 -37.11
N GLN A 408 17.65 6.19 -36.89
CA GLN A 408 18.44 6.00 -35.66
C GLN A 408 19.47 7.10 -35.44
N ILE A 409 20.17 7.56 -36.48
CA ILE A 409 21.13 8.67 -36.36
C ILE A 409 20.42 9.95 -35.90
N ILE A 410 19.24 10.24 -36.45
CA ILE A 410 18.47 11.42 -36.10
C ILE A 410 17.91 11.32 -34.69
N GLU A 411 17.39 10.16 -34.30
CA GLU A 411 16.91 9.93 -32.94
C GLU A 411 18.02 10.12 -31.92
N VAL A 412 19.20 9.54 -32.15
CA VAL A 412 20.37 9.70 -31.27
C VAL A 412 20.85 11.16 -31.24
N ALA A 413 20.81 11.86 -32.37
CA ALA A 413 21.16 13.28 -32.42
C ALA A 413 20.20 14.13 -31.58
N LEU A 414 18.89 13.85 -31.65
CA LEU A 414 17.88 14.50 -30.82
C LEU A 414 18.08 14.20 -29.33
N ASP A 415 18.28 12.93 -28.97
CA ASP A 415 18.50 12.50 -27.58
C ASP A 415 19.80 13.05 -26.94
N ARG A 416 20.74 13.51 -27.76
CA ARG A 416 21.97 14.17 -27.30
C ARG A 416 21.84 15.69 -27.24
N ALA A 417 20.99 16.26 -28.09
CA ALA A 417 20.79 17.70 -28.17
C ALA A 417 19.87 18.22 -27.05
N PHE A 418 18.92 17.39 -26.61
CA PHE A 418 17.93 17.67 -25.57
C PHE A 418 17.93 16.52 -24.55
#